data_AF-A0A9P5NNT1-F1
#
_entry.id   AF-A0A9P5NNT1-F1
#
_cell.length_a   1.000
_cell.length_b   1.000
_cell.length_c   1.000
_cell.angle_alpha   90.00
_cell.angle_beta   90.00
_cell.angle_gamma   90.00
#
_symmetry.space_group_name_H-M   'P 1'
#
loop_
_entity.id
_entity.type
_entity.pdbx_description
1 polymer ?
#
loop_
_entity_poly.entity_id
_entity_poly.type
_entity_poly.pdbx_seq_one_letter_code
_entity_poly.pdbx_strand_id
1 'polypeptide(L)'
;MRGMIICSSFKKTSVAGHLTIPSPQLIAAAVAAFNQNNSRRRTGGRPQLNSKYIPAITMAGSAPIFCRIPVTTTLLTALTTDTYPAEETVVLRYVPPVPNPETHRISGCGS
;
A
#
# COMPACT_ATOMS: atom_id res chain seq x y z
N MET A 1 4.34 -4.61 -23.83
CA MET A 1 4.77 -3.55 -22.89
C MET A 1 3.63 -2.56 -22.71
N ARG A 2 2.89 -2.57 -21.59
CA ARG A 2 1.80 -1.62 -21.35
C ARG A 2 1.73 -1.25 -19.86
N GLY A 3 1.92 0.04 -19.59
CA GLY A 3 1.29 0.77 -18.48
C GLY A 3 1.97 0.72 -17.12
N MET A 4 3.15 1.34 -16.97
CA MET A 4 3.70 1.71 -15.66
C MET A 4 2.93 2.93 -15.12
N ILE A 5 1.97 2.73 -14.23
CA ILE A 5 1.30 3.85 -13.55
C ILE A 5 2.13 4.23 -12.33
N ILE A 6 2.85 5.32 -12.47
CA ILE A 6 3.54 6.04 -11.41
C ILE A 6 2.45 6.62 -10.50
N CYS A 7 2.32 6.12 -9.28
CA CYS A 7 1.44 6.73 -8.27
C CYS A 7 2.22 7.86 -7.60
N SER A 8 1.97 9.09 -8.06
CA SER A 8 2.51 10.31 -7.47
C SER A 8 1.75 10.69 -6.19
N SER A 9 2.53 11.00 -5.15
CA SER A 9 2.25 11.87 -4.00
C SER A 9 1.03 11.58 -3.11
N PHE A 10 1.32 11.52 -1.81
CA PHE A 10 0.35 11.62 -0.72
C PHE A 10 -0.21 13.06 -0.64
N LYS A 11 -0.93 13.51 -1.68
CA LYS A 11 -1.81 14.67 -1.59
C LYS A 11 -3.21 14.18 -1.23
N LYS A 12 -3.80 14.78 -0.20
CA LYS A 12 -5.22 14.64 0.16
C LYS A 12 -6.08 15.26 -0.95
N THR A 13 -6.25 14.56 -2.06
CA THR A 13 -7.19 14.92 -3.11
C THR A 13 -8.46 14.13 -2.90
N SER A 14 -9.45 14.78 -2.29
CA SER A 14 -10.85 14.38 -2.42
C SER A 14 -11.25 14.60 -3.87
N VAL A 15 -11.24 13.54 -4.66
CA VAL A 15 -11.89 13.49 -5.97
C VAL A 15 -12.91 12.36 -5.92
N ALA A 16 -14.18 12.76 -5.95
CA ALA A 16 -15.33 11.89 -6.06
C ALA A 16 -15.25 11.13 -7.40
N GLY A 17 -14.71 9.92 -7.34
CA GLY A 17 -14.54 9.02 -8.48
C GLY A 17 -13.86 7.72 -8.04
N HIS A 18 -14.61 6.84 -7.38
CA HIS A 18 -14.33 5.41 -7.05
C HIS A 18 -12.84 4.98 -7.16
N LEU A 19 -12.00 5.48 -6.25
CA LEU A 19 -10.56 5.57 -6.47
C LEU A 19 -9.84 4.23 -6.30
N THR A 20 -9.09 3.86 -7.35
CA THR A 20 -8.20 2.69 -7.46
C THR A 20 -6.86 2.89 -6.73
N ILE A 21 -6.84 3.78 -5.72
CA ILE A 21 -5.67 4.17 -4.94
C ILE A 21 -5.64 3.29 -3.67
N PRO A 22 -4.47 2.76 -3.25
CA PRO A 22 -4.38 2.00 -2.01
C PRO A 22 -4.90 2.84 -0.84
N SER A 23 -5.79 2.26 -0.04
CA SER A 23 -6.43 3.00 1.06
C SER A 23 -5.38 3.46 2.09
N PRO A 24 -5.58 4.62 2.75
CA PRO A 24 -4.69 5.07 3.82
C PRO A 24 -4.50 4.01 4.91
N GLN A 25 -5.56 3.25 5.22
CA GLN A 25 -5.53 2.17 6.18
C GLN A 25 -4.59 1.03 5.75
N LEU A 26 -4.55 0.70 4.45
CA LEU A 26 -3.66 -0.32 3.90
C LEU A 26 -2.19 0.10 4.02
N ILE A 27 -1.89 1.38 3.73
CA ILE A 27 -0.53 1.92 3.89
C ILE A 27 -0.13 1.93 5.36
N ALA A 28 -1.02 2.38 6.26
CA ALA A 28 -0.77 2.39 7.70
C ALA A 28 -0.51 0.97 8.23
N ALA A 29 -1.29 -0.02 7.80
CA ALA A 29 -1.09 -1.42 8.18
C ALA A 29 0.28 -1.96 7.72
N ALA A 30 0.74 -1.58 6.52
CA ALA A 30 2.06 -1.97 6.03
C ALA A 30 3.20 -1.35 6.86
N VAL A 31 3.07 -0.07 7.23
CA VAL A 31 4.04 0.61 8.11
C VAL A 31 4.06 -0.02 9.50
N ALA A 32 2.89 -0.29 10.09
CA ALA A 32 2.77 -0.96 11.38
C ALA A 32 3.40 -2.37 11.35
N ALA A 33 3.15 -3.14 10.29
CA ALA A 33 3.76 -4.45 10.10
C ALA A 33 5.30 -4.36 10.01
N PHE A 34 5.84 -3.38 9.29
CA PHE A 34 7.28 -3.15 9.22
C PHE A 34 7.87 -2.84 10.60
N ASN A 35 7.25 -1.92 11.35
CA ASN A 35 7.68 -1.54 12.69
C ASN A 35 7.66 -2.76 13.64
N GLN A 36 6.55 -3.50 13.66
CA GLN A 36 6.40 -4.68 14.51
C GLN A 36 7.39 -5.79 14.14
N ASN A 37 7.63 -6.02 12.85
CA ASN A 37 8.62 -6.99 12.39
C ASN A 37 10.05 -6.62 12.83
N ASN A 38 10.40 -5.33 12.77
CA ASN A 38 11.69 -4.84 13.24
C ASN A 38 11.81 -4.88 14.77
N SER A 39 10.71 -4.68 15.50
CA SER A 39 10.66 -4.89 16.95
C SER A 39 10.95 -6.36 17.30
N ARG A 40 10.25 -7.30 16.65
CA ARG A 40 10.47 -8.76 16.83
C ARG A 40 11.89 -9.20 16.46
N ARG A 41 12.49 -8.60 15.43
CA ARG A 41 13.90 -8.84 15.07
C ARG A 41 14.83 -8.40 16.19
N ARG A 42 14.64 -7.19 16.72
CA ARG A 42 15.43 -6.66 17.83
C ARG A 42 15.34 -7.55 19.06
N THR A 43 14.14 -7.95 19.46
CA THR A 43 13.96 -8.85 20.63
C THR A 43 14.54 -10.23 20.41
N GLY A 44 14.62 -10.69 19.16
CA GLY A 44 15.24 -11.95 18.77
C GLY A 44 16.74 -11.87 18.45
N GLY A 45 17.43 -10.76 18.78
CA GLY A 45 18.87 -10.59 18.53
C GLY A 45 19.25 -10.48 17.05
N ARG A 46 18.29 -10.23 16.16
CA ARG A 46 18.51 -10.07 14.72
C ARG A 46 18.63 -8.59 14.36
N PRO A 47 19.47 -8.23 13.38
CA PRO A 47 19.53 -6.87 12.88
C PRO A 47 18.17 -6.44 12.32
N GLN A 48 17.81 -5.19 12.62
CA GLN A 48 16.62 -4.56 12.07
C GLN A 48 16.83 -4.29 10.58
N LEU A 49 15.74 -4.28 9.82
CA LEU A 49 15.77 -3.96 8.39
C LEU A 49 15.60 -2.46 8.20
N ASN A 50 16.41 -1.87 7.33
CA ASN A 50 16.26 -0.48 6.91
C ASN A 50 15.15 -0.28 5.88
N SER A 51 14.82 -1.33 5.12
CA SER A 51 13.73 -1.32 4.14
C SER A 51 13.15 -2.71 3.94
N LYS A 52 11.88 -2.76 3.53
CA LYS A 52 11.21 -4.00 3.14
C LYS A 52 10.00 -3.69 2.25
N TYR A 53 9.78 -4.52 1.25
CA TYR A 53 8.48 -4.57 0.57
C TYR A 53 7.49 -5.36 1.42
N ILE A 54 6.42 -4.70 1.84
CA ILE A 54 5.29 -5.32 2.53
C ILE A 54 4.19 -5.61 1.49
N PRO A 55 3.84 -6.89 1.28
CA PRO A 55 2.71 -7.23 0.43
C PRO A 55 1.40 -6.88 1.15
N ALA A 56 0.44 -6.38 0.41
CA ALA A 56 -0.90 -6.10 0.89
C ALA A 56 -1.94 -6.42 -0.18
N ILE A 57 -3.19 -6.62 0.25
CA ILE A 57 -4.31 -6.90 -0.64
C ILE A 57 -5.45 -5.96 -0.24
N THR A 58 -6.09 -5.34 -1.23
CA THR A 58 -7.33 -4.59 -1.04
C THR A 58 -8.39 -5.07 -2.04
N MET A 59 -9.66 -4.83 -1.74
CA MET A 59 -10.78 -5.25 -2.58
C MET A 59 -11.40 -4.02 -3.25
N ALA A 60 -11.67 -4.10 -4.55
CA ALA A 60 -12.53 -3.18 -5.28
C ALA A 60 -13.76 -3.95 -5.77
N GLY A 61 -14.88 -3.82 -5.07
CA GLY A 61 -16.00 -4.76 -5.23
C GLY A 61 -15.58 -6.17 -4.81
N SER A 62 -15.75 -7.15 -5.71
CA SER A 62 -15.28 -8.53 -5.50
C SER A 62 -13.88 -8.82 -6.07
N ALA A 63 -13.25 -7.83 -6.72
CA ALA A 63 -11.95 -8.00 -7.35
C ALA A 63 -10.79 -7.68 -6.38
N PRO A 64 -9.83 -8.59 -6.19
CA PRO A 64 -8.64 -8.30 -5.40
C PRO A 64 -7.65 -7.42 -6.17
N ILE A 65 -7.01 -6.51 -5.44
CA ILE A 65 -5.90 -5.68 -5.90
C ILE A 65 -4.71 -5.99 -5.02
N PHE A 66 -3.63 -6.46 -5.64
CA PHE A 66 -2.39 -6.79 -4.96
C PHE A 66 -1.48 -5.56 -4.94
N CYS A 67 -0.99 -5.20 -3.77
CA CYS A 67 -0.11 -4.05 -3.57
C CYS A 67 1.26 -4.50 -3.05
N ARG A 68 2.32 -3.90 -3.58
CA ARG A 68 3.68 -4.02 -3.07
C ARG A 68 4.11 -2.66 -2.53
N ILE A 69 4.16 -2.55 -1.22
CA ILE A 69 4.41 -1.28 -0.52
C ILE A 69 5.87 -1.27 -0.05
N PRO A 70 6.75 -0.43 -0.63
CA PRO A 70 8.06 -0.21 -0.05
C PRO A 70 7.90 0.55 1.26
N VAL A 71 8.38 -0.04 2.36
CA VAL A 71 8.45 0.65 3.66
C VAL A 71 9.92 0.74 4.05
N THR A 72 10.35 1.95 4.43
CA THR A 72 11.72 2.25 4.86
C THR A 72 11.71 2.79 6.28
N THR A 73 12.87 2.73 6.94
CA THR A 73 13.08 3.41 8.23
C THR A 73 12.97 4.93 8.07
N THR A 74 13.37 5.51 6.94
CA THR A 74 13.22 6.95 6.68
C THR A 74 11.75 7.37 6.63
N LEU A 75 10.89 6.57 5.97
CA LEU A 75 9.44 6.78 5.96
C LEU A 75 8.87 6.65 7.38
N LEU A 76 9.27 5.62 8.13
CA LEU A 76 8.82 5.43 9.50
C LEU A 76 9.23 6.60 10.40
N THR A 77 10.48 7.05 10.31
CA THR A 77 10.99 8.20 11.06
C THR A 77 10.19 9.46 10.72
N ALA A 78 9.99 9.75 9.44
CA ALA A 78 9.23 10.91 9.00
C ALA A 78 7.81 10.92 9.58
N LEU A 79 7.12 9.77 9.55
CA LEU A 79 5.80 9.61 10.16
C LEU A 79 5.82 9.79 11.68
N THR A 80 6.86 9.32 12.38
CA THR A 80 6.97 9.47 13.84
C THR A 80 7.33 10.88 14.29
N THR A 81 8.05 11.64 13.45
CA THR A 81 8.46 13.02 13.74
C THR A 81 7.48 14.06 13.17
N ASP A 82 6.35 13.61 12.61
CA ASP A 82 5.36 14.44 11.93
C ASP A 82 5.99 15.32 10.82
N THR A 83 6.94 14.75 10.08
CA THR A 83 7.61 15.40 8.95
C THR A 83 7.28 14.70 7.63
N TYR A 84 7.45 15.42 6.52
CA TYR A 84 7.31 14.83 5.21
C TYR A 84 8.58 14.05 4.83
N PRO A 85 8.47 12.80 4.34
CA PRO A 85 9.63 12.03 3.94
C PRO A 85 10.35 12.69 2.75
N ALA A 86 11.67 12.75 2.82
CA ALA A 86 12.49 13.33 1.74
C ALA A 86 12.39 12.53 0.42
N GLU A 87 12.14 11.22 0.52
CA GLU A 87 11.98 10.33 -0.63
C GLU A 87 10.52 9.96 -0.83
N GLU A 88 10.05 10.06 -2.09
CA GLU A 88 8.70 9.64 -2.46
C GLU A 88 8.56 8.12 -2.39
N THR A 89 7.49 7.66 -1.74
CA THR A 89 7.18 6.23 -1.64
C THR A 89 6.25 5.81 -2.77
N VAL A 90 6.78 5.05 -3.74
CA VAL A 90 6.00 4.55 -4.88
C VAL A 90 5.42 3.17 -4.57
N VAL A 91 4.10 3.09 -4.40
CA VAL A 91 3.38 1.83 -4.20
C VAL A 91 3.03 1.20 -5.55
N LEU A 92 3.47 -0.04 -5.76
CA LEU A 92 3.10 -0.79 -6.95
C LEU A 92 1.81 -1.54 -6.71
N ARG A 93 0.92 -1.52 -7.70
CA ARG A 93 -0.35 -2.26 -7.68
C ARG A 93 -0.46 -3.19 -8.87
N TYR A 94 -1.10 -4.33 -8.65
CA TYR A 94 -1.45 -5.30 -9.67
C TYR A 94 -2.93 -5.64 -9.54
N VAL A 95 -3.66 -5.45 -10.64
CA VAL A 95 -5.07 -5.85 -10.76
C VAL A 95 -5.08 -7.04 -11.71
N PRO A 96 -5.53 -8.23 -11.27
CA PRO A 96 -5.60 -9.39 -12.14
C PRO A 96 -6.52 -9.11 -13.34
N PRO A 97 -6.13 -9.52 -14.56
CA PRO A 97 -7.03 -9.49 -15.68
C PRO A 97 -8.18 -10.46 -15.42
N VAL A 98 -9.41 -9.95 -15.41
CA VAL A 98 -10.63 -10.77 -15.33
C VAL A 98 -11.39 -10.64 -16.66
N PRO A 99 -12.10 -11.70 -17.12
CA PRO A 99 -12.78 -11.69 -18.42
C PRO A 99 -13.77 -10.53 -18.60
N ASN A 100 -14.37 -10.05 -17.52
CA ASN A 100 -15.26 -8.89 -17.53
C ASN A 100 -15.01 -8.01 -16.28
N PRO A 101 -14.14 -6.98 -16.37
CA PRO A 101 -13.73 -6.18 -15.21
C PRO A 101 -14.85 -5.33 -14.60
N GLU A 102 -15.85 -4.94 -15.39
CA GLU A 102 -16.95 -4.10 -14.91
C GLU A 102 -17.94 -4.90 -14.05
N THR A 103 -18.27 -6.13 -14.43
CA THR A 103 -19.14 -6.97 -13.59
C THR A 103 -18.47 -7.41 -12.30
N HIS A 104 -17.17 -7.70 -12.30
CA HIS A 104 -16.44 -8.07 -11.08
C HIS A 104 -16.36 -6.92 -10.05
N ARG A 105 -16.32 -5.67 -10.54
CA ARG A 105 -16.36 -4.48 -9.69
C ARG A 105 -17.74 -4.25 -9.07
N ILE A 106 -18.80 -4.52 -9.83
CA ILE A 106 -20.19 -4.22 -9.45
C ILE A 106 -20.84 -5.36 -8.65
N SER A 107 -20.44 -6.62 -8.88
CA SER A 107 -21.08 -7.80 -8.28
C SER A 107 -20.73 -8.07 -6.81
N GLY A 108 -20.29 -7.06 -6.05
CA GLY A 108 -20.25 -7.17 -4.59
C GLY A 108 -21.65 -7.51 -4.10
N CYS A 109 -21.80 -8.59 -3.31
CA CYS A 109 -23.08 -9.21 -2.97
C CYS A 109 -24.21 -8.20 -2.82
N GLY A 110 -25.12 -8.18 -3.81
CA GLY A 110 -26.41 -7.53 -3.67
C GLY A 110 -27.20 -8.29 -2.61
N SER A 111 -27.31 -7.70 -1.42
CA SER A 111 -28.34 -8.04 -0.44
C SER A 111 -29.63 -7.34 -0.80
#